data_AF-A0A2T9Y2M5-F1
#
_entry.id   AF-A0A2T9Y2M5-F1
#
_cell.length_a   1.000
_cell.length_b   1.000
_cell.length_c   1.000
_cell.angle_alpha   90.00
_cell.angle_beta   90.00
_cell.angle_gamma   90.00
#
_symmetry.space_group_name_H-M   'P 1'
#
loop_
_entity.id
_entity.type
_entity.pdbx_description
1 polymer ?
#
loop_
_entity_poly.entity_id
_entity_poly.type
_entity_poly.pdbx_seq_one_letter_code
_entity_poly.pdbx_strand_id
1 'polypeptide(L)'
;MKAVFVTVGSTGFDQLVSVVCSTEFINTLHLDGFGKIVVQYGQSEAFFHPPPNLDPSILISGFSYKKDLSQYYEDADLVISHAGT
;
A
#
# COMPACT_ATOMS: atom_id res chain seq x y z
N MET A 1 -7.70 -6.66 -12.86
CA MET A 1 -7.89 -5.68 -11.77
C MET A 1 -6.55 -5.01 -11.56
N LYS A 2 -6.48 -3.68 -11.59
CA LYS A 2 -5.18 -3.00 -11.46
C LYS A 2 -4.68 -3.05 -10.02
N ALA A 3 -3.36 -3.11 -9.85
CA ALA A 3 -2.68 -3.17 -8.57
C ALA A 3 -1.79 -1.96 -8.33
N VAL A 4 -1.81 -1.45 -7.09
CA VAL A 4 -0.88 -0.43 -6.59
C VAL A 4 0.03 -1.08 -5.57
N PHE A 5 1.33 -0.87 -5.72
CA PHE A 5 2.32 -1.18 -4.70
C PHE A 5 2.84 0.11 -4.05
N VAL A 6 2.70 0.21 -2.73
CA VAL A 6 3.21 1.32 -1.94
C VAL A 6 4.37 0.83 -1.07
N THR A 7 5.49 1.53 -1.07
CA THR A 7 6.65 1.17 -0.24
C THR A 7 7.30 2.38 0.43
N VAL A 8 7.65 2.22 1.71
CA VAL A 8 8.44 3.19 2.51
C VAL A 8 9.89 2.74 2.73
N GLY A 9 10.29 1.62 2.12
CA GLY A 9 11.60 1.02 2.36
C GLY A 9 11.69 0.28 3.72
N SER A 10 12.90 0.23 4.27
CA SER A 10 13.17 -0.51 5.52
C SER A 10 12.76 0.26 6.78
N THR A 11 12.85 1.59 6.74
CA THR A 11 12.42 2.48 7.83
C THR A 11 10.91 2.63 7.85
N GLY A 12 10.35 2.91 9.02
CA GLY A 12 8.94 3.30 9.13
C GLY A 12 8.70 4.72 8.61
N PHE A 13 7.52 4.94 8.03
CA PHE A 13 6.99 6.26 7.74
C PHE A 13 5.51 6.31 8.14
N ASP A 14 5.27 6.54 9.42
CA ASP A 14 3.97 6.39 10.08
C ASP A 14 2.86 7.21 9.41
N GLN A 15 3.17 8.46 9.03
CA GLN A 15 2.20 9.35 8.39
C GLN A 15 1.80 8.87 7.00
N LEU A 16 2.74 8.33 6.21
CA LEU A 16 2.44 7.82 4.87
C LEU A 16 1.61 6.55 4.98
N VAL A 17 2.00 5.62 5.87
CA VAL A 17 1.24 4.38 6.09
C VAL A 17 -0.17 4.70 6.57
N SER A 18 -0.33 5.66 7.48
CA SER A 18 -1.65 6.13 7.94
C SER A 18 -2.49 6.72 6.79
N VAL A 19 -1.89 7.53 5.91
CA VAL A 19 -2.57 8.11 4.74
C VAL A 19 -2.98 7.02 3.75
N VAL A 20 -2.14 6.02 3.52
CA VAL A 20 -2.46 4.89 2.62
C VAL A 20 -3.64 4.07 3.13
N CYS A 21 -3.82 4.03 4.45
CA CYS A 21 -4.98 3.40 5.10
C CYS A 21 -6.22 4.32 5.20
N SER A 22 -6.14 5.57 4.74
CA SER A 22 -7.30 6.47 4.77
C SER A 22 -8.36 6.06 3.72
N THR A 23 -9.63 6.27 4.06
CA THR A 23 -10.74 6.00 3.13
C THR A 23 -10.62 6.84 1.87
N GLU A 24 -10.15 8.08 2.00
CA GLU A 24 -9.95 9.02 0.90
C GLU A 24 -8.92 8.48 -0.10
N PHE A 25 -7.77 8.01 0.39
CA PHE A 25 -6.72 7.46 -0.46
C PHE A 25 -7.19 6.18 -1.18
N ILE A 26 -7.76 5.25 -0.42
CA ILE A 26 -8.21 3.95 -0.96
C ILE A 26 -9.32 4.15 -2.00
N ASN A 27 -10.31 5.02 -1.72
CA ASN A 27 -11.40 5.27 -2.66
C ASN A 27 -10.92 6.02 -3.91
N THR A 28 -9.94 6.92 -3.78
CA THR A 28 -9.36 7.60 -4.94
C THR A 28 -8.72 6.59 -5.90
N LEU A 29 -7.90 5.68 -5.37
CA LEU A 29 -7.32 4.59 -6.17
C LEU A 29 -8.40 3.68 -6.77
N HIS A 30 -9.44 3.37 -6.00
CA HIS A 30 -10.54 2.54 -6.48
C HIS A 30 -11.29 3.17 -7.66
N LEU A 31 -11.58 4.47 -7.59
CA LEU A 31 -12.20 5.23 -8.68
C LEU A 31 -11.35 5.23 -9.96
N ASP A 32 -10.03 5.18 -9.82
CA ASP A 32 -9.08 5.06 -10.94
C ASP A 32 -8.91 3.61 -11.46
N GLY A 33 -9.68 2.67 -10.91
CA GLY A 33 -9.75 1.27 -11.33
C GLY A 33 -8.75 0.34 -10.63
N PHE A 34 -8.09 0.81 -9.56
CA PHE A 34 -7.21 -0.02 -8.74
C PHE A 34 -8.00 -0.74 -7.65
N GLY A 35 -8.08 -2.07 -7.77
CA GLY A 35 -8.79 -2.92 -6.80
C GLY A 35 -7.85 -3.65 -5.84
N LYS A 36 -6.55 -3.63 -6.09
CA LYS A 36 -5.54 -4.28 -5.23
C LYS A 36 -4.53 -3.23 -4.75
N ILE A 37 -4.36 -3.11 -3.45
CA ILE A 37 -3.39 -2.21 -2.81
C ILE A 37 -2.48 -3.07 -1.93
N VAL A 38 -1.19 -3.04 -2.19
CA VAL A 38 -0.19 -3.76 -1.40
C VAL A 38 0.76 -2.74 -0.77
N VAL A 39 0.96 -2.82 0.54
CA VAL A 39 1.76 -1.83 1.30
C VAL A 39 2.92 -2.51 2.01
N GLN A 40 4.15 -2.16 1.62
CA GLN A 40 5.30 -2.41 2.47
C GLN A 40 5.43 -1.26 3.47
N TYR A 41 5.12 -1.51 4.74
CA TYR A 41 5.10 -0.48 5.80
C TYR A 41 6.41 -0.36 6.59
N GLY A 42 7.45 -1.15 6.27
CA GLY A 42 8.73 -1.09 6.98
C GLY A 42 8.57 -1.42 8.46
N GLN A 43 8.84 -0.44 9.35
CA GLN A 43 8.65 -0.54 10.81
C GLN A 43 7.33 0.07 11.31
N SER A 44 6.48 0.60 10.42
CA SER A 44 5.23 1.29 10.78
C SER A 44 4.01 0.37 10.84
N GLU A 45 4.19 -0.90 11.26
CA GLU A 45 3.09 -1.88 11.36
C GLU A 45 1.93 -1.36 12.23
N ALA A 46 2.26 -0.68 13.33
CA ALA A 46 1.29 -0.07 14.24
C ALA A 46 0.47 1.08 13.64
N PHE A 47 0.76 1.48 12.40
CA PHE A 47 0.01 2.51 11.66
C PHE A 47 -0.73 1.94 10.44
N PHE A 48 -0.55 0.65 10.14
CA PHE A 48 -1.24 -0.02 9.07
C PHE A 48 -2.63 -0.50 9.52
N HIS A 49 -3.59 0.42 9.51
CA HIS A 49 -4.98 0.18 9.94
C HIS A 49 -5.96 0.48 8.81
N PRO A 50 -6.11 -0.42 7.82
CA PRO A 50 -7.10 -0.23 6.76
C PRO A 50 -8.53 -0.16 7.36
N PRO A 51 -9.45 0.59 6.73
CA PRO A 51 -10.81 0.72 7.23
C PRO A 51 -11.52 -0.63 7.25
N PRO A 52 -12.34 -0.94 8.28
CA PRO A 52 -12.99 -2.24 8.41
C PRO A 52 -14.09 -2.48 7.37
N ASN A 53 -14.66 -1.41 6.81
CA ASN A 53 -15.80 -1.45 5.90
C ASN A 53 -15.42 -0.86 4.54
N LEU A 54 -14.58 -1.57 3.79
CA LEU A 54 -14.27 -1.24 2.40
C LEU A 54 -15.25 -1.91 1.44
N ASP A 55 -15.32 -1.41 0.21
CA ASP A 55 -16.03 -2.09 -0.87
C ASP A 55 -15.45 -3.52 -1.05
N PRO A 56 -16.28 -4.56 -1.18
CA PRO A 56 -15.80 -5.94 -1.33
C PRO A 56 -14.86 -6.20 -2.51
N SER A 57 -14.87 -5.32 -3.52
CA SER A 57 -13.97 -5.38 -4.67
C SER A 57 -12.57 -4.80 -4.40
N ILE A 58 -12.36 -4.20 -3.24
CA ILE A 58 -11.07 -3.65 -2.80
C ILE A 58 -10.34 -4.67 -1.92
N LEU A 59 -9.12 -5.01 -2.32
CA LEU A 59 -8.20 -5.85 -1.58
C LEU A 59 -7.02 -5.00 -1.12
N ILE A 60 -6.86 -4.84 0.19
CA ILE A 60 -5.71 -4.17 0.79
C ILE A 60 -4.95 -5.13 1.70
N SER A 61 -3.63 -5.21 1.53
CA SER A 61 -2.75 -6.01 2.38
C SER A 61 -1.44 -5.27 2.64
N GLY A 62 -0.76 -5.67 3.70
CA GLY A 62 0.50 -5.06 4.08
C GLY A 62 1.50 -6.07 4.64
N PHE A 63 2.77 -5.74 4.54
CA PHE A 63 3.87 -6.50 5.12
C PHE A 63 5.00 -5.58 5.58
N SER A 64 5.82 -6.08 6.50
CA SER A 64 7.02 -5.38 6.98
C SER A 64 8.12 -5.36 5.92
N TYR A 65 9.32 -4.91 6.26
CA TYR A 65 10.42 -4.89 5.30
C TYR A 65 10.72 -6.29 4.70
N LYS A 66 10.93 -6.32 3.38
CA LYS A 66 11.44 -7.48 2.64
C LYS A 66 12.56 -7.04 1.71
N LYS A 67 13.63 -7.85 1.64
CA LYS A 67 14.81 -7.56 0.83
C LYS A 67 14.53 -7.65 -0.67
N ASP A 68 13.75 -8.65 -1.09
CA ASP A 68 13.37 -8.84 -2.48
C ASP A 68 11.93 -8.39 -2.70
N LEU A 69 11.80 -7.36 -3.53
CA LEU A 69 10.53 -6.74 -3.89
C LEU A 69 10.17 -6.93 -5.37
N SER A 70 10.98 -7.70 -6.13
CA SER A 70 10.88 -7.80 -7.59
C SER A 70 9.47 -8.21 -8.04
N GLN A 71 8.90 -9.21 -7.38
CA GLN A 71 7.53 -9.65 -7.67
C GLN A 71 6.48 -8.56 -7.42
N TYR A 72 6.64 -7.72 -6.39
CA TYR A 72 5.67 -6.65 -6.11
C TYR A 72 5.76 -5.52 -7.14
N TYR A 73 6.96 -5.27 -7.68
CA TYR A 73 7.13 -4.35 -8.79
C TYR A 73 6.57 -4.92 -10.10
N GLU A 74 6.78 -6.20 -10.37
CA GLU A 74 6.24 -6.88 -11.57
C GLU A 74 4.71 -6.99 -11.55
N ASP A 75 4.12 -7.25 -10.38
CA ASP A 75 2.68 -7.40 -10.20
C ASP A 75 1.92 -6.06 -10.17
N ALA A 76 2.63 -4.93 -10.04
CA ALA A 76 2.02 -3.61 -9.86
C ALA A 76 1.85 -2.86 -11.19
N ASP A 77 0.67 -2.26 -11.38
CA ASP A 77 0.41 -1.32 -12.47
C ASP A 77 0.83 0.12 -12.10
N LEU A 78 0.93 0.41 -10.79
CA LEU A 78 1.39 1.68 -10.24
C LEU A 78 2.26 1.43 -9.00
N VAL A 79 3.40 2.11 -8.93
CA VAL A 79 4.28 2.10 -7.76
C VAL A 79 4.32 3.49 -7.14
N ILE A 80 4.02 3.56 -5.84
CA ILE A 80 4.17 4.76 -5.01
C ILE A 80 5.31 4.48 -4.02
N SER A 81 6.47 5.08 -4.28
CA SER A 81 7.66 4.88 -3.45
C SER A 81 8.05 6.18 -2.75
N HIS A 82 8.22 6.12 -1.43
CA HIS A 82 8.82 7.21 -0.68
C HIS A 82 10.31 6.94 -0.46
N ALA A 83 11.15 7.56 -1.29
CA ALA A 83 12.61 7.59 -1.18
C ALA A 83 13.27 6.23 -0.87
N GLY A 84 12.71 5.14 -1.40
CA GLY A 84 13.39 3.84 -1.41
C GLY A 84 14.63 3.92 -2.30
N THR A 85 15.79 3.61 -1.73
CA THR A 85 17.06 3.43 -2.46
C THR A 85 17.10 2.13 -3.24
#